data_AF-A0A819YVW7-F1
#
_entry.id   AF-A0A819YVW7-F1
#
_cell.length_a   1.000
_cell.length_b   1.000
_cell.length_c   1.000
_cell.angle_alpha   90.00
_cell.angle_beta   90.00
_cell.angle_gamma   90.00
#
_symmetry.space_group_name_H-M   'P 1'
#
loop_
_entity.id
_entity.type
_entity.pdbx_description
1 polymer ?
#
loop_
_entity_poly.entity_id
_entity_poly.type
_entity_poly.pdbx_seq_one_letter_code
_entity_poly.pdbx_strand_id
1 'polypeptide(L)'
;MYKNKENIDKIYKDKLQKPNIYNTFLPFYDTVKQQSLETFEEICENLSRIIQLRELRPGFPLWSSKLQQFISLYGFCFSKTDHIKLIHLYLSILSIPDLNYSNAKTSFDIIDELLNKSRLITRDDLIIDWKILYTWIKLILFNNDESYSLIALPNDIEKSLLYCVRSCRPYFSATATQEVLDEFRPWLCPFDSAFSDAMCYLDLLLPVHLPPELHNQGFKLWLPEFLSIWESVCNNPDWEQNMINIFSFVSWCNIGYVDWEPWLQKIFTRILKSFSLPVANVQVSTQSQNYSLSIISTWIVAMMGNGSSCLQYLRDLFTAIKSFYHPSNTGDFQQDLVSFLSKLSQAFVDRVHLERKPDRIWHFNPPQSYRITETDITDFVNCVKECVFISIFNKAHLEEAAKACQCLSQLRPELIVPPLVELLFSSINSITEPHRFTSIITCLAGMTRQIVRQTPEFSQGQTYVLPLLMAVLPGI
;
A
#
# COMPACT_ATOMS: atom_id res chain seq x y z
N MET A 1 2.78 32.72 6.25
CA MET A 1 4.04 31.97 6.46
C MET A 1 4.74 32.28 7.78
N TYR A 2 4.74 33.52 8.30
CA TYR A 2 5.42 33.85 9.56
C TYR A 2 4.78 33.26 10.84
N LYS A 3 3.44 33.27 10.98
CA LYS A 3 2.73 32.58 12.08
C LYS A 3 2.93 31.05 12.12
N ASN A 4 3.37 30.44 11.02
CA ASN A 4 3.59 29.00 10.92
C ASN A 4 4.85 28.56 11.68
N LYS A 5 5.92 29.38 11.71
CA LYS A 5 7.14 29.05 12.45
C LYS A 5 6.95 29.12 13.96
N GLU A 6 6.31 30.18 14.46
CA GLU A 6 6.08 30.36 15.91
C GLU A 6 5.18 29.29 16.53
N ASN A 7 4.16 28.80 15.81
CA ASN A 7 3.30 27.72 16.29
C ASN A 7 3.98 26.35 16.22
N ILE A 8 4.82 26.11 15.22
CA ILE A 8 5.65 24.90 15.12
C ILE A 8 6.68 24.86 16.25
N ASP A 9 7.32 26.00 16.57
CA ASP A 9 8.31 26.11 17.65
C ASP A 9 7.68 25.88 19.04
N LYS A 10 6.40 26.24 19.25
CA LYS A 10 5.66 25.89 20.48
C LYS A 10 5.36 24.39 20.60
N ILE A 11 5.04 23.71 19.49
CA ILE A 11 4.83 22.25 19.48
C ILE A 11 6.12 21.50 19.85
N TYR A 12 7.28 21.98 19.36
CA TYR A 12 8.58 21.40 19.70
C TYR A 12 8.99 21.62 21.17
N LYS A 13 8.53 22.71 21.81
CA LYS A 13 8.76 22.94 23.24
C LYS A 13 8.06 21.92 24.14
N ASP A 14 6.92 21.39 23.71
CA ASP A 14 6.08 20.49 24.52
C ASP A 14 6.37 18.99 24.27
N LYS A 15 7.35 18.65 23.41
CA LYS A 15 7.72 17.25 23.06
C LYS A 15 6.57 16.36 22.55
N LEU A 16 5.48 16.96 22.05
CA LEU A 16 4.30 16.24 21.55
C LEU A 16 4.51 15.71 20.13
N GLN A 17 3.98 14.52 19.81
CA GLN A 17 4.15 13.91 18.50
C GLN A 17 3.04 14.32 17.52
N LYS A 18 3.38 15.00 16.40
CA LYS A 18 2.46 15.20 15.25
C LYS A 18 0.99 15.53 15.64
N PRO A 19 0.74 16.67 16.32
CA PRO A 19 -0.62 17.13 16.57
C PRO A 19 -1.35 17.42 15.26
N ASN A 20 -2.69 17.41 15.30
CA ASN A 20 -3.50 17.76 14.15
C ASN A 20 -3.29 19.24 13.78
N ILE A 21 -2.70 19.47 12.60
CA ILE A 21 -2.34 20.80 12.11
C ILE A 21 -3.59 21.68 11.96
N TYR A 22 -4.75 21.09 11.62
CA TYR A 22 -5.97 21.85 11.40
C TYR A 22 -6.49 22.55 12.66
N ASN A 23 -6.21 21.99 13.83
CA ASN A 23 -6.61 22.59 15.11
C ASN A 23 -5.93 23.96 15.33
N THR A 24 -4.74 24.17 14.77
CA THR A 24 -4.01 25.45 14.88
C THR A 24 -4.69 26.60 14.15
N PHE A 25 -5.63 26.31 13.23
CA PHE A 25 -6.39 27.32 12.50
C PHE A 25 -7.71 27.69 13.17
N LEU A 26 -8.07 27.02 14.28
CA LEU A 26 -9.29 27.34 15.01
C LEU A 26 -9.15 28.68 15.75
N PRO A 27 -10.19 29.53 15.77
CA PRO A 27 -10.15 30.80 16.52
C PRO A 27 -9.87 30.65 18.02
N PHE A 28 -10.14 29.47 18.57
CA PHE A 28 -10.01 29.10 19.97
C PHE A 28 -8.95 27.98 20.17
N TYR A 29 -7.84 28.04 19.43
CA TYR A 29 -6.77 27.02 19.51
C TYR A 29 -6.21 26.84 20.92
N ASP A 30 -6.02 27.91 21.70
CA ASP A 30 -5.44 27.81 23.04
C ASP A 30 -6.31 26.96 23.99
N THR A 31 -7.65 27.08 23.89
CA THR A 31 -8.56 26.24 24.68
C THR A 31 -8.56 24.80 24.20
N VAL A 32 -8.52 24.58 22.88
CA VAL A 32 -8.41 23.23 22.26
C VAL A 32 -7.14 22.54 22.70
N LYS A 33 -6.02 23.28 22.77
CA LYS A 33 -4.74 22.76 23.22
C LYS A 33 -4.82 22.32 24.69
N GLN A 34 -5.35 23.16 25.57
CA GLN A 34 -5.52 22.81 26.98
C GLN A 34 -6.43 21.59 27.16
N GLN A 35 -7.59 21.60 26.51
CA GLN A 35 -8.54 20.48 26.54
C GLN A 35 -7.90 19.17 26.05
N SER A 36 -7.03 19.23 25.04
CA SER A 36 -6.34 18.03 24.56
C SER A 36 -5.42 17.39 25.62
N LEU A 37 -4.74 18.20 26.43
CA LEU A 37 -3.88 17.70 27.50
C LEU A 37 -4.72 17.07 28.62
N GLU A 38 -5.76 17.78 29.07
CA GLU A 38 -6.68 17.30 30.11
C GLU A 38 -7.39 16.00 29.70
N THR A 39 -7.88 15.94 28.45
CA THR A 39 -8.56 14.74 27.92
C THR A 39 -7.61 13.55 27.83
N PHE A 40 -6.35 13.77 27.44
CA PHE A 40 -5.37 12.70 27.37
C PHE A 40 -5.03 12.15 28.76
N GLU A 41 -4.84 13.03 29.75
CA GLU A 41 -4.62 12.64 31.14
C GLU A 41 -5.80 11.82 31.68
N GLU A 42 -7.04 12.26 31.42
CA GLU A 42 -8.26 11.52 31.79
C GLU A 42 -8.28 10.12 31.14
N ILE A 43 -7.92 10.00 29.86
CA ILE A 43 -7.87 8.71 29.16
C ILE A 43 -6.82 7.80 29.80
N CYS A 44 -5.61 8.30 30.07
CA CYS A 44 -4.55 7.51 30.68
C CYS A 44 -4.91 7.05 32.10
N GLU A 45 -5.47 7.93 32.92
CA GLU A 45 -5.90 7.60 34.28
C GLU A 45 -6.94 6.48 34.25
N ASN A 46 -7.97 6.62 33.43
CA ASN A 46 -9.06 5.65 33.41
C ASN A 46 -8.67 4.32 32.76
N LEU A 47 -7.86 4.33 31.69
CA LEU A 47 -7.30 3.09 31.14
C LEU A 47 -6.47 2.34 32.20
N SER A 48 -5.63 3.05 32.95
CA SER A 48 -4.83 2.44 34.01
C SER A 48 -5.70 1.86 35.14
N ARG A 49 -6.73 2.60 35.56
CA ARG A 49 -7.67 2.19 36.60
C ARG A 49 -8.45 0.94 36.21
N ILE A 50 -8.94 0.88 34.97
CA ILE A 50 -9.70 -0.26 34.45
C ILE A 50 -8.84 -1.53 34.46
N ILE A 51 -7.58 -1.43 34.06
CA ILE A 51 -6.67 -2.57 34.04
C ILE A 51 -6.35 -3.03 35.46
N GLN A 52 -6.11 -2.10 36.38
CA GLN A 52 -5.89 -2.41 37.80
C GLN A 52 -7.12 -3.10 38.43
N LEU A 53 -8.32 -2.64 38.10
CA LEU A 53 -9.58 -3.23 38.57
C LEU A 53 -9.99 -4.49 37.79
N ARG A 54 -9.24 -4.87 36.74
CA ARG A 54 -9.55 -5.96 35.81
C ARG A 54 -10.93 -5.82 35.16
N GLU A 55 -11.40 -4.58 34.98
CA GLU A 55 -12.72 -4.27 34.43
C GLU A 55 -12.70 -4.26 32.89
N LEU A 56 -12.45 -5.41 32.28
CA LEU A 56 -12.36 -5.53 30.82
C LEU A 56 -13.70 -5.26 30.10
N ARG A 57 -14.83 -5.25 30.83
CA ARG A 57 -16.14 -4.80 30.34
C ARG A 57 -16.91 -4.12 31.47
N PRO A 58 -17.59 -2.98 31.19
CA PRO A 58 -17.63 -2.22 29.92
C PRO A 58 -16.45 -1.25 29.74
N GLY A 59 -15.60 -1.08 30.75
CA GLY A 59 -14.57 -0.04 30.79
C GLY A 59 -13.59 -0.06 29.61
N PHE A 60 -12.96 -1.20 29.32
CA PHE A 60 -11.88 -1.25 28.32
C PHE A 60 -12.31 -0.79 26.91
N PRO A 61 -13.42 -1.30 26.31
CA PRO A 61 -13.91 -0.80 25.03
C PRO A 61 -14.27 0.68 25.03
N LEU A 62 -14.86 1.19 26.13
CA LEU A 62 -15.28 2.58 26.23
C LEU A 62 -14.08 3.55 26.14
N TRP A 63 -13.05 3.32 26.95
CA TRP A 63 -11.88 4.20 26.98
C TRP A 63 -10.95 4.00 25.79
N SER A 64 -10.93 2.81 25.23
CA SER A 64 -10.33 2.53 23.92
C SER A 64 -10.99 3.35 22.81
N SER A 65 -12.32 3.42 22.78
CA SER A 65 -13.04 4.28 21.83
C SER A 65 -12.77 5.78 22.06
N LYS A 66 -12.69 6.23 23.32
CA LYS A 66 -12.28 7.61 23.64
C LYS A 66 -10.86 7.92 23.15
N LEU A 67 -9.93 6.97 23.23
CA LEU A 67 -8.58 7.12 22.69
C LEU A 67 -8.58 7.25 21.16
N GLN A 68 -9.36 6.44 20.44
CA GLN A 68 -9.51 6.56 18.99
C GLN A 68 -10.10 7.93 18.60
N GLN A 69 -11.14 8.38 19.31
CA GLN A 69 -11.71 9.72 19.11
C GLN A 69 -10.69 10.82 19.38
N PHE A 70 -9.88 10.66 20.42
CA PHE A 70 -8.79 11.58 20.74
C PHE A 70 -7.77 11.67 19.58
N ILE A 71 -7.30 10.53 19.06
CA ILE A 71 -6.32 10.50 17.96
C ILE A 71 -6.92 11.10 16.68
N SER A 72 -8.20 10.85 16.42
CA SER A 72 -8.91 11.42 15.27
C SER A 72 -9.02 12.96 15.36
N LEU A 73 -9.37 13.50 16.53
CA LEU A 73 -9.56 14.94 16.73
C LEU A 73 -8.23 15.69 16.87
N TYR A 74 -7.33 15.21 17.73
CA TYR A 74 -6.13 15.92 18.16
C TYR A 74 -4.84 15.41 17.52
N GLY A 75 -4.87 14.27 16.84
CA GLY A 75 -3.66 13.60 16.36
C GLY A 75 -2.92 12.91 17.50
N PHE A 76 -1.61 12.75 17.36
CA PHE A 76 -0.76 12.01 18.32
C PHE A 76 -0.29 12.92 19.46
N CYS A 77 -1.18 13.77 19.98
CA CYS A 77 -0.90 14.90 20.88
C CYS A 77 -0.46 14.47 22.31
N PHE A 78 0.52 13.58 22.38
CA PHE A 78 1.14 12.99 23.56
C PHE A 78 2.63 12.75 23.31
N SER A 79 3.37 12.45 24.37
CA SER A 79 4.82 12.23 24.32
C SER A 79 5.17 10.90 23.64
N LYS A 80 6.39 10.80 23.09
CA LYS A 80 6.91 9.53 22.55
C LYS A 80 6.94 8.42 23.59
N THR A 81 7.24 8.75 24.84
CA THR A 81 7.26 7.79 25.95
C THR A 81 5.87 7.23 26.24
N ASP A 82 4.83 8.07 26.21
CA ASP A 82 3.46 7.62 26.48
C ASP A 82 2.91 6.85 25.28
N HIS A 83 3.30 7.21 24.06
CA HIS A 83 3.00 6.42 22.87
C HIS A 83 3.51 4.97 23.00
N ILE A 84 4.78 4.78 23.36
CA ILE A 84 5.37 3.45 23.55
C ILE A 84 4.66 2.68 24.67
N LYS A 85 4.34 3.35 25.78
CA LYS A 85 3.58 2.74 26.89
C LYS A 85 2.20 2.27 26.44
N LEU A 86 1.48 3.06 25.64
CA LEU A 86 0.18 2.66 25.09
C LEU A 86 0.31 1.42 24.20
N ILE A 87 1.31 1.38 23.32
CA ILE A 87 1.54 0.19 22.46
C ILE A 87 1.78 -1.05 23.33
N HIS A 88 2.69 -0.97 24.31
CA HIS A 88 2.94 -2.09 25.22
C HIS A 88 1.72 -2.47 26.07
N LEU A 89 0.90 -1.50 26.48
CA LEU A 89 -0.34 -1.76 27.19
C LEU A 89 -1.27 -2.65 26.37
N TYR A 90 -1.57 -2.26 25.13
CA TYR A 90 -2.47 -3.04 24.27
C TYR A 90 -1.87 -4.39 23.86
N LEU A 91 -0.55 -4.49 23.65
CA LEU A 91 0.12 -5.78 23.43
C LEU A 91 0.05 -6.70 24.66
N SER A 92 0.17 -6.14 25.87
CA SER A 92 0.05 -6.91 27.11
C SER A 92 -1.37 -7.44 27.31
N ILE A 93 -2.39 -6.68 26.91
CA ILE A 93 -3.79 -7.11 26.94
C ILE A 93 -4.00 -8.30 26.00
N LEU A 94 -3.44 -8.25 24.80
CA LEU A 94 -3.47 -9.39 23.86
C LEU A 94 -2.79 -10.65 24.39
N SER A 95 -1.93 -10.53 25.40
CA SER A 95 -1.25 -11.67 26.04
C SER A 95 -2.06 -12.28 27.19
N ILE A 96 -3.24 -11.73 27.53
CA ILE A 96 -4.11 -12.27 28.57
C ILE A 96 -4.74 -13.58 28.06
N PRO A 97 -4.65 -14.69 28.81
CA PRO A 97 -5.28 -15.95 28.43
C PRO A 97 -6.81 -15.80 28.42
N ASP A 98 -7.46 -16.45 27.46
CA ASP A 98 -8.91 -16.44 27.28
C ASP A 98 -9.53 -15.03 27.13
N LEU A 99 -8.77 -14.09 26.55
CA LEU A 99 -9.28 -12.76 26.22
C LEU A 99 -10.43 -12.87 25.21
N ASN A 100 -11.52 -12.15 25.47
CA ASN A 100 -12.64 -12.09 24.54
C ASN A 100 -12.24 -11.47 23.18
N TYR A 101 -12.64 -12.10 22.07
CA TYR A 101 -12.40 -11.63 20.71
C TYR A 101 -12.77 -10.17 20.43
N SER A 102 -13.81 -9.63 21.07
CA SER A 102 -14.19 -8.21 20.94
C SER A 102 -13.14 -7.26 21.53
N ASN A 103 -12.53 -7.64 22.65
CA ASN A 103 -11.46 -6.87 23.27
C ASN A 103 -10.14 -7.05 22.50
N ALA A 104 -9.91 -8.23 21.93
CA ALA A 104 -8.78 -8.49 21.04
C ALA A 104 -8.88 -7.62 19.77
N LYS A 105 -10.05 -7.60 19.11
CA LYS A 105 -10.32 -6.73 17.95
C LYS A 105 -10.05 -5.25 18.28
N THR A 106 -10.58 -4.77 19.41
CA THR A 106 -10.35 -3.39 19.88
C THR A 106 -8.85 -3.09 20.05
N SER A 107 -8.09 -4.07 20.55
CA SER A 107 -6.64 -3.93 20.71
C SER A 107 -5.92 -3.92 19.36
N PHE A 108 -6.33 -4.76 18.41
CA PHE A 108 -5.78 -4.75 17.05
C PHE A 108 -5.99 -3.41 16.35
N ASP A 109 -7.21 -2.86 16.43
CA ASP A 109 -7.55 -1.58 15.82
C ASP A 109 -6.72 -0.44 16.40
N ILE A 110 -6.51 -0.42 17.72
CA ILE A 110 -5.72 0.63 18.38
C ILE A 110 -4.23 0.47 18.10
N ILE A 111 -3.69 -0.75 18.13
CA ILE A 111 -2.27 -0.99 17.82
C ILE A 111 -1.99 -0.57 16.38
N ASP A 112 -2.86 -0.93 15.43
CA ASP A 112 -2.74 -0.46 14.04
C ASP A 112 -2.78 1.06 13.97
N GLU A 113 -3.74 1.71 14.64
CA GLU A 113 -3.84 3.16 14.65
C GLU A 113 -2.58 3.82 15.21
N LEU A 114 -2.00 3.31 16.31
CA LEU A 114 -0.79 3.84 16.93
C LEU A 114 0.46 3.65 16.05
N LEU A 115 0.57 2.50 15.36
CA LEU A 115 1.75 2.14 14.57
C LEU A 115 1.67 2.56 13.09
N ASN A 116 0.50 2.99 12.57
CA ASN A 116 0.32 3.33 11.16
C ASN A 116 1.24 4.43 10.64
N LYS A 117 1.75 5.30 11.52
CA LYS A 117 2.67 6.40 11.21
C LYS A 117 4.08 6.01 11.62
N SER A 118 4.68 5.08 10.86
CA SER A 118 6.00 4.50 11.15
C SER A 118 7.05 5.53 11.53
N ARG A 119 7.13 6.72 10.90
CA ARG A 119 8.10 7.78 11.27
C ARG A 119 8.09 8.24 12.75
N LEU A 120 7.05 7.94 13.53
CA LEU A 120 6.94 8.40 14.93
C LEU A 120 7.72 7.53 15.92
N ILE A 121 7.84 6.23 15.62
CA ILE A 121 8.48 5.22 16.47
C ILE A 121 9.45 4.43 15.58
N THR A 122 10.74 4.43 15.93
CA THR A 122 11.73 3.65 15.20
C THR A 122 11.90 2.28 15.84
N ARG A 123 12.63 1.39 15.17
CA ARG A 123 12.96 0.06 15.67
C ARG A 123 13.75 0.10 17.00
N ASP A 124 14.57 1.13 17.20
CA ASP A 124 15.37 1.28 18.42
C ASP A 124 14.49 1.59 19.64
N ASP A 125 13.28 2.11 19.41
CA ASP A 125 12.34 2.46 20.47
C ASP A 125 11.43 1.30 20.89
N LEU A 126 11.17 0.35 19.97
CA LEU A 126 10.13 -0.65 20.14
C LEU A 126 10.54 -1.99 19.52
N ILE A 127 10.46 -3.04 20.34
CA ILE A 127 10.60 -4.43 19.92
C ILE A 127 9.32 -5.17 20.30
N ILE A 128 8.74 -5.88 19.33
CA ILE A 128 7.52 -6.67 19.49
C ILE A 128 7.85 -8.16 19.33
N ASP A 129 7.34 -8.99 20.25
CA ASP A 129 7.37 -10.44 20.11
C ASP A 129 6.28 -10.89 19.12
N TRP A 130 6.70 -11.51 18.03
CA TRP A 130 5.82 -12.00 16.97
C TRP A 130 4.89 -13.12 17.45
N LYS A 131 5.24 -13.85 18.51
CA LYS A 131 4.45 -14.98 19.05
C LYS A 131 3.09 -14.56 19.60
N ILE A 132 2.98 -13.32 20.09
CA ILE A 132 1.69 -12.74 20.52
C ILE A 132 0.72 -12.74 19.33
N LEU A 133 1.17 -12.25 18.19
CA LEU A 133 0.36 -12.17 16.97
C LEU A 133 0.14 -13.55 16.34
N TYR A 134 1.15 -14.42 16.35
CA TYR A 134 1.02 -15.80 15.87
C TYR A 134 -0.10 -16.55 16.58
N THR A 135 -0.22 -16.38 17.90
CA THR A 135 -1.29 -17.01 18.69
C THR A 135 -2.67 -16.56 18.20
N TRP A 136 -2.87 -15.27 17.95
CA TRP A 136 -4.12 -14.73 17.44
C TRP A 136 -4.40 -15.11 15.98
N ILE A 137 -3.37 -15.14 15.13
CA ILE A 137 -3.47 -15.64 13.75
C ILE A 137 -3.97 -17.09 13.76
N LYS A 138 -3.37 -17.95 14.58
CA LYS A 138 -3.78 -19.35 14.71
C LYS A 138 -5.22 -19.49 15.21
N LEU A 139 -5.61 -18.70 16.21
CA LEU A 139 -6.96 -18.74 16.80
C LEU A 139 -8.07 -18.22 15.88
N ILE A 140 -7.76 -17.29 14.99
CA ILE A 140 -8.75 -16.59 14.16
C ILE A 140 -8.77 -17.17 12.74
N LEU A 141 -7.61 -17.31 12.08
CA LEU A 141 -7.55 -17.68 10.66
C LEU A 141 -7.46 -19.19 10.41
N PHE A 142 -6.96 -19.96 11.39
CA PHE A 142 -6.70 -21.39 11.24
C PHE A 142 -7.49 -22.27 12.21
N ASN A 143 -8.43 -21.69 12.95
CA ASN A 143 -9.29 -22.46 13.83
C ASN A 143 -10.55 -22.92 13.09
N ASN A 144 -10.74 -24.23 12.99
CA ASN A 144 -11.91 -24.82 12.37
C ASN A 144 -13.17 -24.73 13.24
N ASP A 145 -13.07 -24.34 14.52
CA ASP A 145 -14.20 -24.25 15.44
C ASP A 145 -15.31 -23.28 14.99
N GLU A 146 -14.97 -22.25 14.21
CA GLU A 146 -15.97 -21.35 13.62
C GLU A 146 -16.85 -22.07 12.58
N SER A 147 -16.28 -22.96 11.77
CA SER A 147 -17.04 -23.77 10.80
C SER A 147 -18.07 -24.67 11.48
N TYR A 148 -17.83 -25.03 12.74
CA TYR A 148 -18.75 -25.78 13.59
C TYR A 148 -19.67 -24.89 14.44
N SER A 149 -19.65 -23.57 14.26
CA SER A 149 -20.42 -22.58 15.03
C SER A 149 -20.18 -22.63 16.55
N LEU A 150 -19.01 -23.11 16.98
CA LEU A 150 -18.64 -23.20 18.39
C LEU A 150 -18.15 -21.85 18.94
N ILE A 151 -17.69 -20.97 18.05
CA ILE A 151 -17.18 -19.64 18.35
C ILE A 151 -17.87 -18.62 17.45
N ALA A 152 -18.29 -17.50 18.02
CA ALA A 152 -18.80 -16.36 17.26
C ALA A 152 -17.73 -15.27 17.19
N LEU A 153 -17.11 -15.13 16.02
CA LEU A 153 -16.14 -14.08 15.76
C LEU A 153 -16.84 -12.73 15.52
N PRO A 154 -16.33 -11.62 16.08
CA PRO A 154 -16.81 -10.29 15.72
C PRO A 154 -16.59 -9.98 14.24
N ASN A 155 -17.51 -9.25 13.63
CA ASN A 155 -17.35 -8.76 12.26
C ASN A 155 -16.02 -8.01 12.09
N ASP A 156 -15.37 -8.20 10.94
CA ASP A 156 -14.10 -7.58 10.55
C ASP A 156 -12.89 -7.88 11.46
N ILE A 157 -12.97 -8.83 12.40
CA ILE A 157 -11.82 -9.13 13.29
C ILE A 157 -10.59 -9.60 12.51
N GLU A 158 -10.77 -10.41 11.47
CA GLU A 158 -9.68 -10.87 10.60
C GLU A 158 -8.96 -9.68 9.96
N LYS A 159 -9.73 -8.75 9.40
CA LYS A 159 -9.19 -7.54 8.77
C LYS A 159 -8.43 -6.67 9.78
N SER A 160 -8.98 -6.46 10.98
CA SER A 160 -8.31 -5.75 12.08
C SER A 160 -6.99 -6.43 12.47
N LEU A 161 -6.99 -7.76 12.59
CA LEU A 161 -5.79 -8.54 12.88
C LEU A 161 -4.74 -8.37 11.78
N LEU A 162 -5.11 -8.52 10.51
CA LEU A 162 -4.17 -8.41 9.38
C LEU A 162 -3.51 -7.03 9.29
N TYR A 163 -4.25 -5.94 9.55
CA TYR A 163 -3.66 -4.60 9.63
C TYR A 163 -2.72 -4.45 10.82
N CYS A 164 -3.13 -4.93 12.00
CA CYS A 164 -2.27 -4.92 13.19
C CYS A 164 -0.96 -5.68 12.94
N VAL A 165 -1.01 -6.87 12.36
CA VAL A 165 0.18 -7.67 12.01
C VAL A 165 1.10 -6.90 11.07
N ARG A 166 0.55 -6.32 10.00
CA ARG A 166 1.31 -5.51 9.04
C ARG A 166 1.99 -4.31 9.71
N SER A 167 1.32 -3.65 10.64
CA SER A 167 1.85 -2.48 11.37
C SER A 167 2.88 -2.87 12.43
N CYS A 168 2.78 -4.07 13.02
CA CYS A 168 3.74 -4.60 14.00
C CYS A 168 5.01 -5.18 13.37
N ARG A 169 4.91 -5.78 12.17
CA ARG A 169 5.99 -6.53 11.51
C ARG A 169 7.34 -5.79 11.43
N PRO A 170 7.41 -4.46 11.17
CA PRO A 170 8.68 -3.73 11.17
C PRO A 170 9.43 -3.73 12.52
N TYR A 171 8.73 -4.00 13.62
CA TYR A 171 9.23 -3.95 15.00
C TYR A 171 9.56 -5.33 15.59
N PHE A 172 9.45 -6.42 14.82
CA PHE A 172 9.89 -7.75 15.29
C PHE A 172 11.39 -7.79 15.57
N SER A 173 11.83 -8.61 16.52
CA SER A 173 13.25 -8.73 16.89
C SER A 173 14.15 -9.12 15.71
N ALA A 174 15.47 -8.96 15.84
CA ALA A 174 16.41 -9.38 14.79
C ALA A 174 16.46 -10.92 14.65
N THR A 175 16.19 -11.65 15.72
CA THR A 175 16.15 -13.12 15.74
C THR A 175 14.85 -13.70 15.19
N ALA A 176 13.79 -12.88 15.10
CA ALA A 176 12.45 -13.32 14.70
C ALA A 176 12.44 -14.02 13.34
N THR A 177 13.25 -13.59 12.37
CA THR A 177 13.30 -14.27 11.06
C THR A 177 13.74 -15.72 11.21
N GLN A 178 14.81 -15.99 11.97
CA GLN A 178 15.28 -17.36 12.20
C GLN A 178 14.25 -18.18 12.96
N GLU A 179 13.67 -17.63 14.03
CA GLU A 179 12.65 -18.32 14.83
C GLU A 179 11.40 -18.68 14.02
N VAL A 180 10.91 -17.76 13.17
CA VAL A 180 9.77 -18.00 12.28
C VAL A 180 10.12 -19.09 11.24
N LEU A 181 11.33 -19.07 10.69
CA LEU A 181 11.76 -20.12 9.77
C LEU A 181 11.90 -21.48 10.47
N ASP A 182 12.45 -21.53 11.68
CA ASP A 182 12.60 -22.78 12.43
C ASP A 182 11.25 -23.44 12.73
N GLU A 183 10.21 -22.62 12.98
CA GLU A 183 8.84 -23.09 13.21
C GLU A 183 8.18 -23.64 11.93
N PHE A 184 8.25 -22.90 10.81
CA PHE A 184 7.45 -23.21 9.61
C PHE A 184 8.21 -23.95 8.50
N ARG A 185 9.54 -23.93 8.47
CA ARG A 185 10.34 -24.64 7.47
C ARG A 185 10.05 -26.15 7.44
N PRO A 186 9.79 -26.86 8.58
CA PRO A 186 9.40 -28.27 8.56
C PRO A 186 8.09 -28.55 7.81
N TRP A 187 7.21 -27.55 7.66
CA TRP A 187 5.92 -27.69 6.98
C TRP A 187 6.03 -27.46 5.47
N LEU A 188 7.21 -27.08 4.96
CA LEU A 188 7.47 -26.80 3.54
C LEU A 188 7.67 -28.07 2.70
N CYS A 189 6.81 -29.07 2.91
CA CYS A 189 6.70 -30.23 2.03
C CYS A 189 5.71 -29.93 0.89
N PRO A 190 6.13 -29.80 -0.39
CA PRO A 190 5.25 -29.38 -1.48
C PRO A 190 4.07 -30.32 -1.76
N PHE A 191 4.09 -31.52 -1.20
CA PHE A 191 3.05 -32.55 -1.34
C PHE A 191 2.06 -32.59 -0.18
N ASP A 192 2.30 -31.81 0.88
CA ASP A 192 1.45 -31.72 2.06
C ASP A 192 0.57 -30.46 2.01
N SER A 193 -0.68 -30.57 2.43
CA SER A 193 -1.57 -29.42 2.59
C SER A 193 -1.03 -28.40 3.61
N ALA A 194 -0.22 -28.85 4.57
CA ALA A 194 0.43 -27.98 5.56
C ALA A 194 1.33 -26.91 4.91
N PHE A 195 1.80 -27.12 3.67
CA PHE A 195 2.58 -26.13 2.94
C PHE A 195 1.80 -24.82 2.73
N SER A 196 0.51 -24.92 2.43
CA SER A 196 -0.33 -23.75 2.17
C SER A 196 -0.51 -22.92 3.44
N ASP A 197 -0.75 -23.57 4.56
CA ASP A 197 -0.87 -22.90 5.85
C ASP A 197 0.45 -22.23 6.24
N ALA A 198 1.58 -22.94 6.07
CA ALA A 198 2.91 -22.41 6.32
C ALA A 198 3.20 -21.16 5.48
N MET A 199 2.85 -21.17 4.19
CA MET A 199 3.01 -20.00 3.32
C MET A 199 2.16 -18.82 3.76
N CYS A 200 0.95 -19.04 4.23
CA CYS A 200 0.10 -17.99 4.79
C CYS A 200 0.72 -17.40 6.08
N TYR A 201 1.21 -18.24 7.01
CA TYR A 201 1.92 -17.75 8.19
C TYR A 201 3.18 -16.95 7.83
N LEU A 202 3.98 -17.44 6.87
CA LEU A 202 5.20 -16.79 6.42
C LEU A 202 4.91 -15.43 5.76
N ASP A 203 3.87 -15.32 4.94
CA ASP A 203 3.45 -14.05 4.33
C ASP A 203 3.13 -12.98 5.38
N LEU A 204 2.49 -13.40 6.47
CA LEU A 204 2.12 -12.51 7.57
C LEU A 204 3.29 -12.16 8.50
N LEU A 205 4.10 -13.15 8.89
CA LEU A 205 5.03 -13.01 10.02
C LEU A 205 6.49 -12.78 9.62
N LEU A 206 6.90 -13.15 8.40
CA LEU A 206 8.31 -13.09 8.01
C LEU A 206 8.82 -11.64 7.95
N PRO A 207 9.84 -11.26 8.75
CA PRO A 207 10.35 -9.90 8.73
C PRO A 207 11.06 -9.56 7.41
N VAL A 208 10.64 -8.47 6.76
CA VAL A 208 11.23 -7.96 5.50
C VAL A 208 11.82 -6.55 5.62
N HIS A 209 11.73 -5.94 6.80
CA HIS A 209 12.07 -4.52 7.05
C HIS A 209 13.39 -4.33 7.81
N LEU A 210 14.21 -5.39 7.94
CA LEU A 210 15.48 -5.32 8.65
C LEU A 210 16.44 -4.35 7.95
N PRO A 211 17.25 -3.57 8.70
CA PRO A 211 18.21 -2.66 8.11
C PRO A 211 19.33 -3.41 7.37
N PRO A 212 20.06 -2.74 6.47
CA PRO A 212 21.12 -3.34 5.65
C PRO A 212 22.17 -4.14 6.44
N GLU A 213 22.52 -3.66 7.62
CA GLU A 213 23.48 -4.30 8.55
C GLU A 213 23.02 -5.69 9.00
N LEU A 214 21.70 -5.92 9.06
CA LEU A 214 21.07 -7.14 9.54
C LEU A 214 20.47 -7.99 8.42
N HIS A 215 20.69 -7.67 7.14
CA HIS A 215 20.15 -8.46 6.02
C HIS A 215 20.56 -9.94 6.05
N ASN A 216 21.73 -10.26 6.63
CA ASN A 216 22.20 -11.64 6.82
C ASN A 216 21.33 -12.43 7.81
N GLN A 217 20.65 -11.75 8.73
CA GLN A 217 19.67 -12.33 9.66
C GLN A 217 18.23 -12.20 9.14
N GLY A 218 18.03 -11.55 7.98
CA GLY A 218 16.73 -11.29 7.38
C GLY A 218 16.51 -12.12 6.12
N PHE A 219 16.20 -11.45 5.02
CA PHE A 219 15.80 -12.12 3.78
C PHE A 219 16.84 -13.06 3.18
N LYS A 220 18.14 -12.86 3.46
CA LYS A 220 19.19 -13.74 2.94
C LYS A 220 19.12 -15.16 3.50
N LEU A 221 18.43 -15.39 4.62
CA LEU A 221 18.26 -16.72 5.22
C LEU A 221 17.31 -17.64 4.45
N TRP A 222 16.37 -17.07 3.69
CA TRP A 222 15.26 -17.81 3.08
C TRP A 222 15.05 -17.50 1.60
N LEU A 223 15.43 -16.32 1.11
CA LEU A 223 15.14 -15.90 -0.26
C LEU A 223 15.71 -16.87 -1.33
N PRO A 224 16.97 -17.35 -1.25
CA PRO A 224 17.48 -18.30 -2.23
C PRO A 224 16.71 -19.63 -2.25
N GLU A 225 16.32 -20.14 -1.07
CA GLU A 225 15.52 -21.36 -0.94
C GLU A 225 14.13 -21.17 -1.55
N PHE A 226 13.45 -20.06 -1.24
CA PHE A 226 12.10 -19.79 -1.73
C PHE A 226 12.10 -19.57 -3.25
N LEU A 227 13.13 -18.92 -3.79
CA LEU A 227 13.29 -18.78 -5.25
C LEU A 227 13.50 -20.14 -5.91
N SER A 228 14.28 -21.04 -5.31
CA SER A 228 14.46 -22.41 -5.83
C SER A 228 13.16 -23.22 -5.80
N ILE A 229 12.38 -23.12 -4.71
CA ILE A 229 11.06 -23.74 -4.61
C ILE A 229 10.15 -23.18 -5.70
N TRP A 230 10.03 -21.85 -5.80
CA TRP A 230 9.23 -21.18 -6.82
C TRP A 230 9.68 -21.54 -8.23
N GLU A 231 10.98 -21.78 -8.43
CA GLU A 231 11.53 -22.20 -9.71
C GLU A 231 11.02 -23.57 -10.13
N SER A 232 11.03 -24.53 -9.20
CA SER A 232 10.65 -25.93 -9.43
C SER A 232 9.17 -26.14 -9.75
N VAL A 233 8.31 -25.21 -9.33
CA VAL A 233 6.85 -25.33 -9.41
C VAL A 233 6.32 -24.75 -10.73
N CYS A 234 5.53 -25.55 -11.45
CA CYS A 234 4.94 -25.16 -12.75
C CYS A 234 3.40 -25.30 -12.80
N ASN A 235 2.77 -25.76 -11.71
CA ASN A 235 1.37 -26.17 -11.65
C ASN A 235 0.45 -25.20 -10.89
N ASN A 236 0.84 -23.93 -10.75
CA ASN A 236 0.01 -22.86 -10.16
C ASN A 236 -0.66 -23.23 -8.82
N PRO A 237 0.10 -23.61 -7.77
CA PRO A 237 -0.51 -24.00 -6.51
C PRO A 237 -1.11 -22.79 -5.76
N ASP A 238 -2.13 -23.04 -4.94
CA ASP A 238 -2.86 -21.98 -4.22
C ASP A 238 -1.94 -21.12 -3.33
N TRP A 239 -0.89 -21.73 -2.76
CA TRP A 239 0.08 -21.04 -1.92
C TRP A 239 1.02 -20.09 -2.66
N GLU A 240 1.06 -20.16 -4.00
CA GLU A 240 1.97 -19.34 -4.81
C GLU A 240 1.71 -17.84 -4.62
N GLN A 241 0.45 -17.45 -4.45
CA GLN A 241 0.09 -16.05 -4.24
C GLN A 241 0.73 -15.48 -2.96
N ASN A 242 0.76 -16.25 -1.87
CA ASN A 242 1.43 -15.84 -0.63
C ASN A 242 2.94 -15.67 -0.85
N MET A 243 3.56 -16.55 -1.64
CA MET A 243 4.98 -16.43 -1.96
C MET A 243 5.27 -15.16 -2.81
N ILE A 244 4.40 -14.82 -3.75
CA ILE A 244 4.51 -13.58 -4.54
C ILE A 244 4.29 -12.34 -3.67
N ASN A 245 3.39 -12.39 -2.67
CA ASN A 245 3.26 -11.32 -1.68
C ASN A 245 4.60 -11.09 -0.96
N ILE A 246 5.23 -12.16 -0.47
CA ILE A 246 6.55 -12.09 0.20
C ILE A 246 7.61 -11.49 -0.73
N PHE A 247 7.70 -11.96 -1.99
CA PHE A 247 8.65 -11.43 -2.97
C PHE A 247 8.42 -9.95 -3.29
N SER A 248 7.17 -9.53 -3.43
CA SER A 248 6.82 -8.13 -3.63
C SER A 248 7.24 -7.27 -2.44
N PHE A 249 6.94 -7.72 -1.21
CA PHE A 249 7.27 -6.97 0.00
C PHE A 249 8.78 -6.88 0.25
N VAL A 250 9.53 -7.98 0.09
CA VAL A 250 10.99 -7.96 0.24
C VAL A 250 11.63 -7.06 -0.81
N SER A 251 11.13 -7.07 -2.06
CA SER A 251 11.61 -6.18 -3.11
C SER A 251 11.38 -4.72 -2.76
N TRP A 252 10.16 -4.38 -2.32
CA TRP A 252 9.79 -3.01 -1.99
C TRP A 252 10.56 -2.45 -0.79
N CYS A 253 10.81 -3.28 0.22
CA CYS A 253 11.50 -2.83 1.44
C CYS A 253 13.03 -2.81 1.27
N ASN A 254 13.57 -3.59 0.33
CA ASN A 254 15.01 -3.79 0.15
C ASN A 254 15.47 -3.44 -1.27
N ILE A 255 14.91 -2.36 -1.83
CA ILE A 255 15.28 -1.84 -3.16
C ILE A 255 16.80 -1.59 -3.20
N GLY A 256 17.47 -2.18 -4.19
CA GLY A 256 18.92 -2.11 -4.37
C GLY A 256 19.75 -3.15 -3.63
N TYR A 257 19.11 -4.04 -2.85
CA TYR A 257 19.80 -5.11 -2.12
C TYR A 257 19.45 -6.52 -2.59
N VAL A 258 18.39 -6.67 -3.40
CA VAL A 258 18.01 -7.93 -4.02
C VAL A 258 18.23 -7.82 -5.53
N ASP A 259 18.99 -8.76 -6.09
CA ASP A 259 19.19 -8.85 -7.54
C ASP A 259 18.10 -9.73 -8.17
N TRP A 260 17.21 -9.09 -8.93
CA TRP A 260 16.10 -9.73 -9.62
C TRP A 260 16.38 -10.00 -11.10
N GLU A 261 17.52 -9.54 -11.66
CA GLU A 261 17.79 -9.68 -13.10
C GLU A 261 17.71 -11.12 -13.60
N PRO A 262 18.25 -12.14 -12.89
CA PRO A 262 18.14 -13.53 -13.33
C PRO A 262 16.71 -14.06 -13.42
N TRP A 263 15.77 -13.43 -12.69
CA TRP A 263 14.40 -13.91 -12.52
C TRP A 263 13.39 -13.15 -13.37
N LEU A 264 13.76 -12.00 -13.96
CA LEU A 264 12.82 -11.12 -14.69
C LEU A 264 12.03 -11.85 -15.76
N GLN A 265 12.68 -12.66 -16.61
CA GLN A 265 11.99 -13.41 -17.65
C GLN A 265 10.87 -14.28 -17.08
N LYS A 266 11.14 -15.01 -15.99
CA LYS A 266 10.17 -15.89 -15.34
C LYS A 266 9.04 -15.09 -14.69
N ILE A 267 9.38 -14.01 -14.00
CA ILE A 267 8.41 -13.11 -13.35
C ILE A 267 7.42 -12.56 -14.38
N PHE A 268 7.91 -11.91 -15.44
CA PHE A 268 7.06 -11.33 -16.47
C PHE A 268 6.27 -12.38 -17.25
N THR A 269 6.83 -13.59 -17.45
CA THR A 269 6.09 -14.70 -18.05
C THR A 269 4.93 -15.17 -17.16
N ARG A 270 5.12 -15.28 -15.84
CA ARG A 270 4.03 -15.66 -14.93
C ARG A 270 2.98 -14.55 -14.82
N ILE A 271 3.39 -13.28 -14.78
CA ILE A 271 2.47 -12.13 -14.80
C ILE A 271 1.65 -12.09 -16.10
N LEU A 272 2.27 -12.34 -17.25
CA LEU A 272 1.53 -12.43 -18.51
C LEU A 272 0.49 -13.56 -18.48
N LYS A 273 0.86 -14.73 -17.95
CA LYS A 273 -0.04 -15.87 -17.79
C LYS A 273 -1.18 -15.57 -16.81
N SER A 274 -0.97 -14.74 -15.78
CA SER A 274 -2.03 -14.43 -14.81
C SER A 274 -3.17 -13.61 -15.38
N PHE A 275 -2.95 -12.83 -16.43
CA PHE A 275 -4.04 -12.15 -17.14
C PHE A 275 -4.97 -13.11 -17.91
N SER A 276 -4.64 -14.39 -18.02
CA SER A 276 -5.49 -15.43 -18.63
C SER A 276 -6.05 -15.03 -20.02
N LEU A 277 -5.20 -14.38 -20.83
CA LEU A 277 -5.60 -13.81 -22.11
C LEU A 277 -5.89 -14.90 -23.16
N PRO A 278 -6.96 -14.78 -23.96
CA PRO A 278 -7.26 -15.75 -25.00
C PRO A 278 -6.25 -15.66 -26.16
N VAL A 279 -5.66 -16.79 -26.53
CA VAL A 279 -4.74 -16.89 -27.67
C VAL A 279 -5.35 -17.84 -28.71
N ALA A 280 -5.50 -17.37 -29.96
CA ALA A 280 -5.93 -18.17 -31.11
C ALA A 280 -7.26 -18.94 -30.95
N ASN A 281 -8.31 -18.28 -30.46
CA ASN A 281 -9.69 -18.81 -30.32
C ASN A 281 -9.87 -20.06 -29.43
N VAL A 282 -8.83 -20.54 -28.76
CA VAL A 282 -8.93 -21.63 -27.78
C VAL A 282 -8.81 -21.01 -26.40
N GLN A 283 -9.92 -20.95 -25.67
CA GLN A 283 -9.89 -20.73 -24.22
C GLN A 283 -9.34 -22.02 -23.58
N VAL A 284 -8.02 -22.18 -23.55
CA VAL A 284 -7.42 -23.16 -22.63
C VAL A 284 -7.66 -22.58 -21.25
N SER A 285 -8.67 -23.08 -20.54
CA SER A 285 -8.92 -22.74 -19.14
C SER A 285 -7.80 -23.33 -18.29
N THR A 286 -6.62 -22.71 -18.33
CA THR A 286 -5.67 -22.87 -17.25
C THR A 286 -6.31 -22.23 -16.03
N GLN A 287 -6.38 -22.94 -14.91
CA GLN A 287 -6.78 -22.40 -13.61
C GLN A 287 -6.18 -21.00 -13.47
N SER A 288 -7.04 -19.98 -13.35
CA SER A 288 -6.64 -18.59 -13.41
C SER A 288 -5.68 -18.32 -12.25
N GLN A 289 -4.47 -17.87 -12.58
CA GLN A 289 -3.54 -17.37 -11.59
C GLN A 289 -4.14 -16.10 -11.01
N ASN A 290 -4.69 -16.18 -9.80
CA ASN A 290 -5.35 -15.07 -9.13
C ASN A 290 -4.32 -14.16 -8.45
N TYR A 291 -3.37 -13.65 -9.23
CA TYR A 291 -2.38 -12.74 -8.70
C TYR A 291 -3.00 -11.41 -8.31
N SER A 292 -2.75 -10.97 -7.08
CA SER A 292 -3.18 -9.64 -6.67
C SER A 292 -2.48 -8.57 -7.51
N LEU A 293 -3.26 -7.86 -8.33
CA LEU A 293 -2.74 -6.86 -9.26
C LEU A 293 -1.93 -5.76 -8.53
N SER A 294 -2.27 -5.43 -7.28
CA SER A 294 -1.51 -4.42 -6.51
C SER A 294 -0.14 -4.95 -6.07
N ILE A 295 -0.06 -6.26 -5.77
CA ILE A 295 1.17 -6.91 -5.34
C ILE A 295 2.13 -7.02 -6.51
N ILE A 296 1.67 -7.48 -7.68
CA ILE A 296 2.52 -7.54 -8.89
C ILE A 296 2.96 -6.14 -9.33
N SER A 297 2.09 -5.13 -9.25
CA SER A 297 2.44 -3.74 -9.57
C SER A 297 3.53 -3.21 -8.64
N THR A 298 3.41 -3.46 -7.35
CA THR A 298 4.43 -3.08 -6.34
C THR A 298 5.75 -3.80 -6.60
N TRP A 299 5.69 -5.08 -6.96
CA TRP A 299 6.88 -5.89 -7.25
C TRP A 299 7.62 -5.39 -8.49
N ILE A 300 6.90 -5.19 -9.60
CA ILE A 300 7.46 -4.63 -10.84
C ILE A 300 8.11 -3.27 -10.55
N VAL A 301 7.38 -2.38 -9.87
CA VAL A 301 7.90 -1.05 -9.56
C VAL A 301 9.12 -1.14 -8.65
N ALA A 302 9.17 -2.04 -7.67
CA ALA A 302 10.33 -2.20 -6.78
C ALA A 302 11.60 -2.65 -7.50
N MET A 303 11.47 -3.44 -8.58
CA MET A 303 12.60 -3.94 -9.37
C MET A 303 13.21 -2.90 -10.33
N MET A 304 12.57 -1.74 -10.52
CA MET A 304 13.07 -0.69 -11.42
C MET A 304 14.24 0.13 -10.83
N GLY A 305 14.97 0.83 -11.69
CA GLY A 305 16.06 1.75 -11.34
C GLY A 305 17.45 1.17 -11.56
N ASN A 306 18.47 2.03 -11.47
CA ASN A 306 19.90 1.69 -11.63
C ASN A 306 20.23 0.85 -12.89
N GLY A 307 19.56 1.10 -14.02
CA GLY A 307 19.82 0.38 -15.27
C GLY A 307 19.30 -1.06 -15.34
N SER A 308 18.42 -1.49 -14.42
CA SER A 308 17.75 -2.80 -14.54
C SER A 308 16.98 -2.94 -15.86
N SER A 309 16.98 -4.15 -16.40
CA SER A 309 16.23 -4.55 -17.60
C SER A 309 14.72 -4.62 -17.36
N CYS A 310 14.26 -4.45 -16.11
CA CYS A 310 12.85 -4.54 -15.71
C CYS A 310 11.93 -3.67 -16.58
N LEU A 311 12.35 -2.44 -16.91
CA LEU A 311 11.55 -1.56 -17.75
C LEU A 311 11.43 -2.06 -19.20
N GLN A 312 12.46 -2.72 -19.72
CA GLN A 312 12.39 -3.35 -21.04
C GLN A 312 11.42 -4.52 -21.04
N TYR A 313 11.47 -5.41 -20.03
CA TYR A 313 10.48 -6.48 -19.89
C TYR A 313 9.05 -5.95 -19.72
N LEU A 314 8.87 -4.83 -19.02
CA LEU A 314 7.57 -4.16 -18.91
C LEU A 314 7.09 -3.64 -20.28
N ARG A 315 7.99 -3.08 -21.08
CA ARG A 315 7.69 -2.64 -22.45
C ARG A 315 7.29 -3.81 -23.34
N ASP A 316 7.98 -4.93 -23.23
CA ASP A 316 7.66 -6.15 -23.97
C ASP A 316 6.30 -6.72 -23.55
N LEU A 317 6.01 -6.71 -22.23
CA LEU A 317 4.70 -7.09 -21.70
C LEU A 317 3.59 -6.20 -22.29
N PHE A 318 3.72 -4.87 -22.21
CA PHE A 318 2.72 -3.96 -22.78
C PHE A 318 2.56 -4.12 -24.28
N THR A 319 3.66 -4.40 -25.00
CA THR A 319 3.60 -4.68 -26.44
C THR A 319 2.79 -5.94 -26.72
N ALA A 320 2.99 -7.02 -25.94
CA ALA A 320 2.28 -8.28 -26.10
C ALA A 320 0.77 -8.15 -25.79
N ILE A 321 0.39 -7.33 -24.82
CA ILE A 321 -1.01 -7.18 -24.39
C ILE A 321 -1.73 -5.97 -25.02
N LYS A 322 -1.04 -5.16 -25.83
CA LYS A 322 -1.56 -3.88 -26.38
C LYS A 322 -2.90 -4.04 -27.11
N SER A 323 -3.05 -5.09 -27.91
CA SER A 323 -4.27 -5.34 -28.68
C SER A 323 -5.50 -5.56 -27.78
N PHE A 324 -5.32 -6.13 -26.59
CA PHE A 324 -6.40 -6.39 -25.63
C PHE A 324 -6.91 -5.12 -24.95
N TYR A 325 -6.18 -4.00 -25.02
CA TYR A 325 -6.68 -2.71 -24.52
C TYR A 325 -7.63 -2.01 -25.49
N HIS A 326 -7.68 -2.41 -26.76
CA HIS A 326 -8.48 -1.70 -27.77
C HIS A 326 -9.98 -1.75 -27.45
N PRO A 327 -10.75 -0.64 -27.57
CA PRO A 327 -12.18 -0.60 -27.24
C PRO A 327 -13.07 -1.62 -28.00
N SER A 328 -12.60 -2.11 -29.15
CA SER A 328 -13.27 -3.17 -29.92
C SER A 328 -13.01 -4.59 -29.40
N ASN A 329 -11.99 -4.79 -28.57
CA ASN A 329 -11.59 -6.08 -28.02
C ASN A 329 -12.06 -6.17 -26.57
N THR A 330 -13.37 -6.32 -26.38
CA THR A 330 -13.99 -6.44 -25.07
C THR A 330 -14.02 -7.90 -24.62
N GLY A 331 -13.69 -8.15 -23.36
CA GLY A 331 -13.77 -9.46 -22.72
C GLY A 331 -13.48 -9.37 -21.23
N ASP A 332 -13.59 -10.50 -20.53
CA ASP A 332 -13.46 -10.54 -19.06
C ASP A 332 -12.09 -10.04 -18.56
N PHE A 333 -11.04 -10.22 -19.38
CA PHE A 333 -9.68 -9.74 -19.09
C PHE A 333 -9.58 -8.20 -19.01
N GLN A 334 -10.53 -7.45 -19.57
CA GLN A 334 -10.41 -5.99 -19.70
C GLN A 334 -10.39 -5.30 -18.34
N GLN A 335 -11.17 -5.80 -17.37
CA GLN A 335 -11.18 -5.28 -16.00
C GLN A 335 -9.79 -5.40 -15.37
N ASP A 336 -9.16 -6.57 -15.47
CA ASP A 336 -7.85 -6.83 -14.86
C ASP A 336 -6.75 -6.02 -15.53
N LEU A 337 -6.78 -5.89 -16.86
CA LEU A 337 -5.81 -5.08 -17.60
C LEU A 337 -5.89 -3.60 -17.23
N VAL A 338 -7.08 -3.00 -17.21
CA VAL A 338 -7.23 -1.58 -16.83
C VAL A 338 -6.94 -1.37 -15.34
N SER A 339 -7.32 -2.32 -14.48
CA SER A 339 -6.96 -2.30 -13.06
C SER A 339 -5.43 -2.37 -12.86
N PHE A 340 -4.73 -3.19 -13.64
CA PHE A 340 -3.27 -3.27 -13.65
C PHE A 340 -2.63 -1.95 -14.08
N LEU A 341 -3.10 -1.29 -15.15
CA LEU A 341 -2.63 0.05 -15.54
C LEU A 341 -2.71 1.05 -14.39
N SER A 342 -3.86 1.07 -13.72
CA SER A 342 -4.13 2.00 -12.61
C SER A 342 -3.24 1.71 -11.40
N LYS A 343 -3.14 0.44 -10.99
CA LYS A 343 -2.34 0.00 -9.84
C LYS A 343 -0.83 0.16 -10.09
N LEU A 344 -0.35 -0.13 -11.29
CA LEU A 344 1.05 0.04 -11.68
C LEU A 344 1.44 1.52 -11.67
N SER A 345 0.62 2.37 -12.27
CA SER A 345 0.86 3.82 -12.30
C SER A 345 0.85 4.42 -10.90
N GLN A 346 -0.09 3.99 -10.03
CA GLN A 346 -0.14 4.43 -8.63
C GLN A 346 1.09 3.98 -7.85
N ALA A 347 1.51 2.71 -7.97
CA ALA A 347 2.69 2.19 -7.28
C ALA A 347 3.97 2.96 -7.67
N PHE A 348 4.12 3.33 -8.94
CA PHE A 348 5.25 4.14 -9.42
C PHE A 348 5.22 5.56 -8.84
N VAL A 349 4.04 6.21 -8.81
CA VAL A 349 3.86 7.51 -8.14
C VAL A 349 4.22 7.42 -6.66
N ASP A 350 3.78 6.36 -5.97
CA ASP A 350 4.05 6.16 -4.55
C ASP A 350 5.55 5.98 -4.29
N ARG A 351 6.27 5.21 -5.13
CA ARG A 351 7.73 5.07 -5.04
C ARG A 351 8.43 6.41 -5.20
N VAL A 352 8.13 7.14 -6.29
CA VAL A 352 8.72 8.46 -6.57
C VAL A 352 8.45 9.44 -5.42
N HIS A 353 7.24 9.42 -4.88
CA HIS A 353 6.86 10.31 -3.78
C HIS A 353 7.59 9.97 -2.47
N LEU A 354 7.76 8.68 -2.14
CA LEU A 354 8.52 8.25 -0.97
C LEU A 354 10.01 8.58 -1.11
N GLU A 355 10.62 8.33 -2.26
CA GLU A 355 12.03 8.64 -2.50
C GLU A 355 12.33 10.15 -2.46
N ARG A 356 11.40 10.98 -2.93
CA ARG A 356 11.49 12.45 -2.85
C ARG A 356 11.15 13.01 -1.46
N LYS A 357 10.52 12.22 -0.59
CA LYS A 357 10.13 12.61 0.79
C LYS A 357 10.44 11.49 1.80
N PRO A 358 11.72 11.23 2.09
CA PRO A 358 12.16 10.08 2.89
C PRO A 358 11.66 10.12 4.34
N ASP A 359 11.39 11.30 4.92
CA ASP A 359 10.97 11.47 6.33
C ASP A 359 9.57 10.90 6.68
N ARG A 360 8.94 10.15 5.76
CA ARG A 360 7.62 9.55 5.97
C ARG A 360 7.67 8.16 6.59
N ILE A 361 8.68 7.36 6.26
CA ILE A 361 8.81 5.95 6.65
C ILE A 361 10.28 5.67 6.93
N TRP A 362 10.65 5.38 8.18
CA TRP A 362 12.06 5.19 8.55
C TRP A 362 12.71 3.97 7.89
N HIS A 363 11.93 2.92 7.61
CA HIS A 363 12.42 1.68 6.99
C HIS A 363 12.38 1.71 5.45
N PHE A 364 12.02 2.83 4.83
CA PHE A 364 12.05 2.99 3.36
C PHE A 364 13.17 3.95 2.99
N ASN A 365 14.37 3.41 2.78
CA ASN A 365 15.54 4.21 2.42
C ASN A 365 16.39 3.50 1.34
N PRO A 366 15.96 3.56 0.07
CA PRO A 366 16.73 3.00 -1.03
C PRO A 366 18.07 3.74 -1.19
N PRO A 367 19.18 3.02 -1.53
CA PRO A 367 20.46 3.65 -1.85
C PRO A 367 20.31 4.67 -2.97
N GLN A 368 21.12 5.74 -2.94
CA GLN A 368 20.97 6.85 -3.89
C GLN A 368 21.10 6.40 -5.36
N SER A 369 21.95 5.41 -5.65
CA SER A 369 22.10 4.84 -7.01
C SER A 369 20.86 4.12 -7.52
N TYR A 370 19.99 3.62 -6.63
CA TYR A 370 18.77 2.89 -6.97
C TYR A 370 17.51 3.75 -6.91
N ARG A 371 17.63 5.05 -6.61
CA ARG A 371 16.50 5.97 -6.67
C ARG A 371 16.10 6.21 -8.14
N ILE A 372 14.81 6.35 -8.35
CA ILE A 372 14.22 6.64 -9.65
C ILE A 372 14.70 8.01 -10.13
N THR A 373 15.34 8.01 -11.29
CA THR A 373 15.85 9.23 -11.93
C THR A 373 14.77 9.90 -12.77
N GLU A 374 14.97 11.16 -13.17
CA GLU A 374 14.04 11.83 -14.08
C GLU A 374 13.95 11.13 -15.44
N THR A 375 15.02 10.47 -15.92
CA THR A 375 14.97 9.67 -17.14
C THR A 375 14.09 8.43 -16.96
N ASP A 376 14.22 7.71 -15.84
CA ASP A 376 13.38 6.55 -15.54
C ASP A 376 11.88 6.91 -15.50
N ILE A 377 11.55 8.08 -14.94
CA ILE A 377 10.16 8.59 -14.91
C ILE A 377 9.64 8.81 -16.33
N THR A 378 10.43 9.46 -17.18
CA THR A 378 10.06 9.71 -18.57
C THR A 378 9.87 8.41 -19.35
N ASP A 379 10.78 7.46 -19.19
CA ASP A 379 10.73 6.17 -19.89
C ASP A 379 9.57 5.30 -19.41
N PHE A 380 9.25 5.32 -18.12
CA PHE A 380 8.06 4.68 -17.56
C PHE A 380 6.77 5.28 -18.15
N VAL A 381 6.64 6.61 -18.14
CA VAL A 381 5.47 7.27 -18.72
C VAL A 381 5.32 6.93 -20.20
N ASN A 382 6.41 6.96 -20.97
CA ASN A 382 6.38 6.58 -22.38
C ASN A 382 6.00 5.11 -22.61
N CYS A 383 6.42 4.21 -21.72
CA CYS A 383 6.07 2.80 -21.78
C CYS A 383 4.56 2.56 -21.59
N VAL A 384 3.92 3.30 -20.69
CA VAL A 384 2.53 3.04 -20.25
C VAL A 384 1.50 3.90 -21.00
N LYS A 385 1.87 5.10 -21.46
CA LYS A 385 0.93 6.12 -21.97
C LYS A 385 0.03 5.65 -23.10
N GLU A 386 0.54 4.82 -24.02
CA GLU A 386 -0.23 4.37 -25.18
C GLU A 386 -1.40 3.49 -24.77
N CYS A 387 -1.15 2.53 -23.87
CA CYS A 387 -2.21 1.65 -23.37
C CYS A 387 -3.25 2.44 -22.56
N VAL A 388 -2.82 3.47 -21.82
CA VAL A 388 -3.74 4.38 -21.12
C VAL A 388 -4.61 5.16 -22.10
N PHE A 389 -4.04 5.78 -23.14
CA PHE A 389 -4.80 6.54 -24.13
C PHE A 389 -5.75 5.69 -24.98
N ILE A 390 -5.44 4.41 -25.18
CA ILE A 390 -6.40 3.47 -25.77
C ILE A 390 -7.53 3.19 -24.76
N SER A 391 -7.17 2.95 -23.50
CA SER A 391 -8.10 2.51 -22.45
C SER A 391 -9.12 3.55 -22.04
N ILE A 392 -8.83 4.85 -22.14
CA ILE A 392 -9.80 5.90 -21.80
C ILE A 392 -11.05 5.85 -22.69
N PHE A 393 -10.97 5.23 -23.88
CA PHE A 393 -12.11 5.09 -24.78
C PHE A 393 -12.81 3.73 -24.65
N ASN A 394 -12.46 2.93 -23.65
CA ASN A 394 -13.12 1.67 -23.39
C ASN A 394 -14.58 1.88 -22.99
N LYS A 395 -15.44 0.94 -23.38
CA LYS A 395 -16.88 0.98 -23.08
C LYS A 395 -17.18 0.84 -21.58
N ALA A 396 -16.22 0.35 -20.80
CA ALA A 396 -16.27 0.17 -19.35
C ALA A 396 -14.93 0.57 -18.73
N HIS A 397 -14.89 0.69 -17.40
CA HIS A 397 -13.68 0.99 -16.60
C HIS A 397 -13.00 2.34 -16.92
N LEU A 398 -13.81 3.35 -17.31
CA LEU A 398 -13.32 4.71 -17.58
C LEU A 398 -12.66 5.33 -16.34
N GLU A 399 -13.20 5.09 -15.15
CA GLU A 399 -12.67 5.67 -13.91
C GLU A 399 -11.26 5.16 -13.61
N GLU A 400 -11.01 3.86 -13.76
CA GLU A 400 -9.69 3.27 -13.55
C GLU A 400 -8.67 3.74 -14.59
N ALA A 401 -9.08 3.85 -15.86
CA ALA A 401 -8.25 4.38 -16.93
C ALA A 401 -7.93 5.88 -16.72
N ALA A 402 -8.92 6.67 -16.32
CA ALA A 402 -8.74 8.08 -15.97
C ALA A 402 -7.81 8.25 -14.77
N LYS A 403 -7.89 7.38 -13.76
CA LYS A 403 -6.95 7.35 -12.63
C LYS A 403 -5.53 7.03 -13.07
N ALA A 404 -5.33 6.08 -13.98
CA ALA A 404 -4.01 5.80 -14.56
C ALA A 404 -3.47 7.03 -15.30
N CYS A 405 -4.31 7.67 -16.12
CA CYS A 405 -3.97 8.92 -16.83
C CYS A 405 -3.58 10.05 -15.86
N GLN A 406 -4.35 10.22 -14.77
CA GLN A 406 -4.06 11.18 -13.72
C GLN A 406 -2.70 10.89 -13.06
N CYS A 407 -2.38 9.63 -12.76
CA CYS A 407 -1.06 9.25 -12.21
C CYS A 407 0.08 9.63 -13.15
N LEU A 408 -0.03 9.30 -14.44
CA LEU A 408 0.98 9.69 -15.44
C LEU A 408 1.14 11.22 -15.55
N SER A 409 0.03 11.97 -15.44
CA SER A 409 0.05 13.43 -15.42
C SER A 409 0.79 14.03 -14.22
N GLN A 410 0.81 13.33 -13.07
CA GLN A 410 1.54 13.77 -11.89
C GLN A 410 3.05 13.62 -12.06
N LEU A 411 3.46 12.71 -12.94
CA LEU A 411 4.86 12.41 -13.24
C LEU A 411 5.40 13.33 -14.36
N ARG A 412 4.68 13.40 -15.48
CA ARG A 412 5.07 14.12 -16.71
C ARG A 412 3.84 14.77 -17.37
N PRO A 413 3.35 15.90 -16.85
CA PRO A 413 2.17 16.56 -17.41
C PRO A 413 2.34 16.98 -18.88
N GLU A 414 3.55 17.36 -19.29
CA GLU A 414 3.92 17.76 -20.64
C GLU A 414 3.75 16.65 -21.69
N LEU A 415 3.77 15.37 -21.28
CA LEU A 415 3.57 14.23 -22.17
C LEU A 415 2.11 13.77 -22.25
N ILE A 416 1.28 14.16 -21.29
CA ILE A 416 -0.09 13.63 -21.14
C ILE A 416 -1.17 14.69 -21.41
N VAL A 417 -0.99 15.91 -20.92
CA VAL A 417 -2.01 16.97 -21.04
C VAL A 417 -2.17 17.43 -22.51
N PRO A 418 -1.12 17.81 -23.26
CA PRO A 418 -1.31 18.35 -24.61
C PRO A 418 -2.04 17.41 -25.57
N PRO A 419 -1.72 16.10 -25.65
CA PRO A 419 -2.45 15.17 -26.51
C PRO A 419 -3.94 15.07 -26.17
N LEU A 420 -4.31 15.10 -24.89
CA LEU A 420 -5.72 15.07 -24.46
C LEU A 420 -6.47 16.36 -24.83
N VAL A 421 -5.79 17.51 -24.73
CA VAL A 421 -6.37 18.80 -25.12
C VAL A 421 -6.61 18.84 -26.62
N GLU A 422 -5.65 18.38 -27.43
CA GLU A 422 -5.81 18.25 -28.89
C GLU A 422 -6.97 17.31 -29.25
N LEU A 423 -7.05 16.15 -28.57
CA LEU A 423 -8.14 15.21 -28.74
C LEU A 423 -9.49 15.85 -28.38
N LEU A 424 -9.57 16.62 -27.29
CA LEU A 424 -10.82 17.30 -26.90
C LEU A 424 -11.30 18.25 -27.99
N PHE A 425 -10.43 19.13 -28.48
CA PHE A 425 -10.79 20.09 -29.53
C PHE A 425 -11.17 19.40 -30.85
N SER A 426 -10.61 18.22 -31.13
CA SER A 426 -11.06 17.40 -32.26
C SER A 426 -12.44 16.77 -32.02
N SER A 427 -12.73 16.35 -30.79
CA SER A 427 -13.98 15.66 -30.43
C SER A 427 -15.14 16.63 -30.20
N ILE A 428 -14.90 17.88 -29.84
CA ILE A 428 -15.96 18.83 -29.48
C ILE A 428 -16.85 19.21 -30.66
N ASN A 429 -16.29 19.17 -31.87
CA ASN A 429 -17.02 19.41 -33.10
C ASN A 429 -17.67 18.12 -33.65
N SER A 430 -17.39 16.97 -33.04
CA SER A 430 -17.92 15.68 -33.46
C SER A 430 -19.28 15.43 -32.83
N ILE A 431 -20.33 15.46 -33.65
CA ILE A 431 -21.71 15.16 -33.23
C ILE A 431 -21.94 13.64 -33.13
N THR A 432 -21.09 12.83 -33.78
CA THR A 432 -21.31 11.38 -33.94
C THR A 432 -20.66 10.52 -32.84
N GLU A 433 -19.71 11.05 -32.07
CA GLU A 433 -18.93 10.28 -31.09
C GLU A 433 -18.94 10.91 -29.67
N PRO A 434 -20.12 11.06 -29.04
CA PRO A 434 -20.25 11.76 -27.75
C PRO A 434 -19.48 11.09 -26.60
N HIS A 435 -19.30 9.77 -26.65
CA HIS A 435 -18.54 9.01 -25.65
C HIS A 435 -17.06 9.40 -25.57
N ARG A 436 -16.48 9.91 -26.68
CA ARG A 436 -15.09 10.39 -26.69
C ARG A 436 -14.97 11.68 -25.90
N PHE A 437 -15.92 12.60 -26.09
CA PHE A 437 -15.97 13.86 -25.36
C PHE A 437 -16.07 13.63 -23.85
N THR A 438 -17.02 12.78 -23.41
CA THR A 438 -17.19 12.48 -21.97
C THR A 438 -15.93 11.86 -21.36
N SER A 439 -15.29 10.92 -22.07
CA SER A 439 -14.07 10.24 -21.60
C SER A 439 -12.90 11.21 -21.42
N ILE A 440 -12.68 12.10 -22.39
CA ILE A 440 -11.58 13.07 -22.35
C ILE A 440 -11.80 14.11 -21.25
N ILE A 441 -13.04 14.61 -21.09
CA ILE A 441 -13.38 15.56 -20.02
C ILE A 441 -13.17 14.96 -18.64
N THR A 442 -13.58 13.71 -18.41
CA THR A 442 -13.32 13.01 -17.14
C THR A 442 -11.83 12.95 -16.82
N CYS A 443 -10.99 12.66 -17.82
CA CYS A 443 -9.53 12.64 -17.63
C CYS A 443 -8.98 14.05 -17.31
N LEU A 444 -9.34 15.06 -18.10
CA LEU A 444 -8.87 16.44 -17.91
C LEU A 444 -9.31 17.02 -16.56
N ALA A 445 -10.53 16.71 -16.10
CA ALA A 445 -11.01 17.11 -14.78
C ALA A 445 -10.10 16.61 -13.66
N GLY A 446 -9.66 15.34 -13.72
CA GLY A 446 -8.71 14.75 -12.77
C GLY A 446 -7.31 15.39 -12.80
N MET A 447 -6.95 16.06 -13.90
CA MET A 447 -5.63 16.64 -14.16
C MET A 447 -5.57 18.16 -13.98
N THR A 448 -6.68 18.80 -13.57
CA THR A 448 -6.81 20.26 -13.42
C THR A 448 -5.66 20.89 -12.62
N ARG A 449 -5.22 20.25 -11.54
CA ARG A 449 -4.09 20.74 -10.72
C ARG A 449 -2.80 20.85 -11.52
N GLN A 450 -2.54 19.91 -12.44
CA GLN A 450 -1.34 19.93 -13.27
C GLN A 450 -1.45 20.95 -14.41
N ILE A 451 -2.66 21.18 -14.93
CA ILE A 451 -2.92 22.21 -15.94
C ILE A 451 -2.67 23.61 -15.36
N VAL A 452 -3.14 23.87 -14.14
CA VAL A 452 -3.05 25.21 -13.52
C VAL A 452 -1.68 25.49 -12.90
N ARG A 453 -0.95 24.45 -12.46
CA ARG A 453 0.36 24.63 -11.83
C ARG A 453 1.41 24.97 -12.88
N GLN A 454 2.05 26.14 -12.74
CA GLN A 454 3.21 26.48 -13.55
C GLN A 454 4.43 25.71 -13.06
N THR A 455 5.00 24.88 -13.94
CA THR A 455 6.32 24.26 -13.73
C THR A 455 7.25 24.62 -14.89
N PRO A 456 8.58 24.61 -14.69
CA PRO A 456 9.53 24.84 -15.77
C PRO A 456 9.33 23.88 -16.96
N GLU A 457 8.98 22.62 -16.67
CA GLU A 457 8.80 21.55 -17.65
C GLU A 457 7.47 21.66 -18.41
N PHE A 458 6.45 22.29 -17.82
CA PHE A 458 5.12 22.45 -18.41
C PHE A 458 4.56 23.86 -18.20
N SER A 459 5.21 24.85 -18.80
CA SER A 459 4.84 26.27 -18.67
C SER A 459 3.56 26.64 -19.43
N GLN A 460 3.22 25.88 -20.48
CA GLN A 460 2.07 26.17 -21.35
C GLN A 460 0.73 25.77 -20.73
N GLY A 461 0.71 24.95 -19.67
CA GLY A 461 -0.53 24.40 -19.09
C GLY A 461 -1.62 25.43 -18.80
N GLN A 462 -1.25 26.58 -18.23
CA GLN A 462 -2.19 27.65 -17.86
C GLN A 462 -2.90 28.26 -19.08
N THR A 463 -2.25 28.23 -20.26
CA THR A 463 -2.84 28.77 -21.48
C THR A 463 -4.05 27.96 -21.95
N TYR A 464 -4.14 26.69 -21.57
CA TYR A 464 -5.28 25.83 -21.90
C TYR A 464 -6.52 26.10 -21.04
N VAL A 465 -6.39 26.71 -19.86
CA VAL A 465 -7.50 26.83 -18.89
C VAL A 465 -8.70 27.57 -19.46
N LEU A 466 -8.51 28.78 -19.98
CA LEU A 466 -9.62 29.57 -20.54
C LEU A 466 -10.23 28.92 -21.80
N PRO A 467 -9.44 28.48 -22.80
CA PRO A 467 -9.97 27.73 -23.94
C PRO A 467 -10.79 26.50 -23.54
N LEU A 468 -10.31 25.69 -22.60
CA LEU A 468 -11.01 24.49 -22.14
C LEU A 468 -12.34 24.84 -21.45
N LEU A 469 -12.35 25.87 -20.58
CA LEU A 469 -13.58 26.29 -19.92
C LEU A 469 -14.63 26.80 -20.91
N MET A 470 -14.21 27.61 -21.89
CA MET A 470 -15.10 28.10 -22.95
C MET A 470 -15.62 26.96 -23.83
N ALA A 471 -14.77 25.98 -24.12
CA ALA A 471 -15.10 24.83 -24.95
C ALA A 471 -16.20 23.98 -24.32
N VAL A 472 -16.23 23.80 -22.99
CA VAL A 472 -17.19 22.92 -22.30
C VAL A 472 -18.57 23.58 -22.10
N LEU A 473 -18.71 24.90 -22.27
CA LEU A 473 -19.99 25.62 -22.06
C LEU A 473 -21.20 25.05 -22.82
N PRO A 474 -21.11 24.58 -24.07
CA PRO A 474 -22.25 23.98 -24.78
C PRO A 474 -22.78 22.68 -24.16
N GLY A 475 -22.03 22.06 -23.24
CA GLY A 475 -22.45 20.86 -22.51
C GLY A 475 -23.29 21.14 -21.26
N ILE A 476 -23.48 22.42 -20.90
CA ILE A 476 -24.40 22.91 -19.85
C ILE A 476 -25.71 23.33 -20.53
#